data_AF-A0A0H3A3W2-F1
#
_entry.id   AF-A0A0H3A3W2-F1
#
_cell.length_a   1.000
_cell.length_b   1.000
_cell.length_c   1.000
_cell.angle_alpha   90.00
_cell.angle_beta   90.00
_cell.angle_gamma   90.00
#
_symmetry.space_group_name_H-M   'P 1'
#
loop_
_entity.id
_entity.type
_entity.pdbx_description
1 polymer ?
#
loop_
_entity_poly.entity_id
_entity_poly.type
_entity_poly.pdbx_seq_one_letter_code
_entity_poly.pdbx_strand_id
1 'polypeptide(L)'
;MANAGLGFGVLGPLSVTAGGAQLPLGAPKQRAVLAMLLIHRNRPVSVDALIDGVWGAAPVPAARTSIQSYVSTLRRLLRSALPNPNGLLASVPPGYQLNVADADCDLGRFRGHKTAGVQAASRGRFEEASGHLAAALREWRGPVLDDLHNFAFVDAFANLLLEERVAAHTARAEAEIACGRADGVIGELEALVAQHPYREPLWAQLITAYYVTERQSDALGAYRRLKTALAEGLGIDPGPTVKALQQRILRQEPLGPGQPGKAARRAMLSTHKQSTVRSESAAAVVDNPVVARLRDKAGRHYQLNGVTTRIGRLDDNEIVLDDTEVSRHHAVIIDTGTDFLITDMKSTNGVQVRGRRVQRSATLVDGDHIRIGNSEFVFEIRPA
;
A
#
# COMPACT_ATOMS: atom_id res chain seq x y z
N MET A 1 -24.95 -6.61 -11.46
CA MET A 1 -25.38 -5.39 -12.18
C MET A 1 -24.44 -4.28 -11.76
N ALA A 2 -23.71 -3.69 -12.70
CA ALA A 2 -22.82 -2.57 -12.39
C ALA A 2 -23.64 -1.46 -11.72
N ASN A 3 -23.13 -0.88 -10.64
CA ASN A 3 -23.73 0.28 -9.98
C ASN A 3 -23.57 1.48 -10.92
N ALA A 4 -24.31 1.50 -12.03
CA ALA A 4 -24.13 2.42 -13.14
C ALA A 4 -24.24 3.86 -12.65
N GLY A 5 -23.08 4.47 -12.37
CA GLY A 5 -22.95 5.86 -11.96
C GLY A 5 -22.33 6.10 -10.59
N LEU A 6 -22.15 5.11 -9.70
CA LEU A 6 -21.46 5.35 -8.43
C LEU A 6 -19.94 5.24 -8.57
N GLY A 7 -19.24 6.31 -8.18
CA GLY A 7 -17.79 6.33 -8.06
C GLY A 7 -17.38 6.67 -6.63
N PHE A 8 -16.32 6.05 -6.14
CA PHE A 8 -15.70 6.31 -4.84
C PHE A 8 -14.26 6.74 -5.04
N GLY A 9 -13.81 7.68 -4.21
CA GLY A 9 -12.45 8.17 -4.32
C GLY A 9 -11.76 8.43 -2.99
N VAL A 10 -10.58 7.84 -2.83
CA VAL A 10 -9.68 7.99 -1.67
C VAL A 10 -8.29 8.52 -2.04
N LEU A 11 -7.92 8.53 -3.34
CA LEU A 11 -6.64 9.03 -3.86
C LEU A 11 -6.66 10.56 -4.05
N GLY A 12 -7.05 11.28 -3.01
CA GLY A 12 -7.38 12.71 -3.00
C GLY A 12 -8.34 12.99 -1.84
N PRO A 13 -8.96 14.18 -1.78
CA PRO A 13 -10.12 14.39 -0.90
C PRO A 13 -11.17 13.29 -1.11
N LEU A 14 -11.79 12.85 -0.01
CA LEU A 14 -12.82 11.83 -0.02
C LEU A 14 -13.95 12.27 -0.96
N SER A 15 -14.29 11.41 -1.91
CA SER A 15 -15.34 11.69 -2.88
C SER A 15 -16.25 10.49 -3.08
N VAL A 16 -17.54 10.78 -3.26
CA VAL A 16 -18.50 9.86 -3.84
C VAL A 16 -19.21 10.60 -4.94
N THR A 17 -19.29 10.01 -6.12
CA THR A 17 -20.02 10.54 -7.25
C THR A 17 -21.20 9.63 -7.59
N ALA A 18 -22.30 10.22 -8.06
CA ALA A 18 -23.47 9.52 -8.56
C ALA A 18 -23.86 10.14 -9.91
N GLY A 19 -23.79 9.37 -10.99
CA GLY A 19 -24.02 9.89 -12.35
C GLY A 19 -23.07 11.02 -12.73
N GLY A 20 -21.85 11.02 -12.18
CA GLY A 20 -20.86 12.09 -12.37
C GLY A 20 -20.98 13.29 -11.42
N ALA A 21 -22.07 13.44 -10.67
CA ALA A 21 -22.25 14.52 -9.69
C ALA A 21 -21.70 14.11 -8.31
N GLN A 22 -20.99 15.01 -7.64
CA GLN A 22 -20.44 14.76 -6.31
C GLN A 22 -21.53 14.81 -5.23
N LEU A 23 -21.56 13.81 -4.34
CA LEU A 23 -22.49 13.76 -3.22
C LEU A 23 -21.95 14.51 -2.00
N PRO A 24 -22.79 15.29 -1.29
CA PRO A 24 -22.39 15.99 -0.07
C PRO A 24 -22.30 15.01 1.11
N LEU A 25 -21.09 14.52 1.39
CA LEU A 25 -20.83 13.49 2.41
C LEU A 25 -20.98 13.95 3.86
N GLY A 26 -21.24 15.24 4.10
CA GLY A 26 -21.52 15.80 5.41
C GLY A 26 -20.28 16.05 6.28
N ALA A 27 -20.49 15.98 7.60
CA ALA A 27 -19.52 16.37 8.61
C ALA A 27 -18.26 15.45 8.64
N PRO A 28 -17.10 15.95 9.12
CA PRO A 28 -15.84 15.19 9.09
C PRO A 28 -15.91 13.78 9.69
N LYS A 29 -16.62 13.59 10.81
CA LYS A 29 -16.77 12.27 11.44
C LYS A 29 -17.59 11.29 10.60
N GLN A 30 -18.61 11.75 9.89
CA GLN A 30 -19.38 10.92 8.95
C GLN A 30 -18.51 10.53 7.74
N ARG A 31 -17.72 11.47 7.22
CA ARG A 31 -16.76 11.22 6.14
C ARG A 31 -15.69 10.22 6.57
N ALA A 32 -15.17 10.34 7.79
CA ALA A 32 -14.21 9.40 8.37
C ALA A 32 -14.76 7.97 8.45
N VAL A 33 -16.01 7.78 8.87
CA VAL A 33 -16.67 6.46 8.84
C VAL A 33 -16.68 5.88 7.42
N LEU A 34 -17.08 6.66 6.43
CA LEU A 34 -17.10 6.20 5.03
C LEU A 34 -15.68 5.89 4.53
N ALA A 35 -14.70 6.73 4.84
CA ALA A 35 -13.30 6.51 4.45
C ALA A 35 -12.76 5.20 5.05
N MET A 36 -13.02 4.93 6.33
CA MET A 36 -12.63 3.66 6.96
C MET A 36 -13.26 2.45 6.26
N LEU A 37 -14.54 2.53 5.91
CA LEU A 37 -15.24 1.47 5.18
C LEU A 37 -14.70 1.28 3.76
N LEU A 38 -14.28 2.35 3.08
CA LEU A 38 -13.65 2.29 1.75
C LEU A 38 -12.24 1.71 1.78
N ILE A 39 -11.45 2.08 2.78
CA ILE A 39 -10.13 1.48 3.04
C ILE A 39 -10.27 -0.05 3.20
N HIS A 40 -11.32 -0.49 3.89
CA HIS A 40 -11.65 -1.88 4.14
C HIS A 40 -12.76 -2.42 3.21
N ARG A 41 -12.87 -1.89 1.98
CA ARG A 41 -13.96 -2.29 1.06
C ARG A 41 -14.06 -3.81 0.94
N ASN A 42 -15.29 -4.30 0.83
CA ASN A 42 -15.64 -5.72 0.74
C ASN A 42 -15.25 -6.56 1.96
N ARG A 43 -14.89 -5.92 3.10
CA ARG A 43 -14.63 -6.57 4.38
C ARG A 43 -15.45 -5.92 5.51
N PRO A 44 -15.90 -6.68 6.52
CA PRO A 44 -16.52 -6.11 7.71
C PRO A 44 -15.56 -5.23 8.51
N VAL A 45 -16.05 -4.09 9.00
CA VAL A 45 -15.38 -3.23 9.99
C VAL A 45 -16.26 -3.18 11.23
N SER A 46 -15.70 -3.53 12.39
CA SER A 46 -16.43 -3.52 13.65
C SER A 46 -16.84 -2.11 14.05
N VAL A 47 -17.92 -1.98 14.83
CA VAL A 47 -18.32 -0.68 15.39
C VAL A 47 -17.21 -0.09 16.26
N ASP A 48 -16.48 -0.92 17.00
CA ASP A 48 -15.39 -0.47 17.87
C ASP A 48 -14.21 0.08 17.06
N ALA A 49 -13.82 -0.57 15.95
CA ALA A 49 -12.80 -0.03 15.05
C ALA A 49 -13.23 1.30 14.42
N LEU A 50 -14.51 1.46 14.06
CA LEU A 50 -15.03 2.74 13.57
C LEU A 50 -15.00 3.83 14.65
N ILE A 51 -15.26 3.47 15.91
CA ILE A 51 -15.16 4.41 17.03
C ILE A 51 -13.70 4.84 17.21
N ASP A 52 -12.78 3.89 17.26
CA ASP A 52 -11.36 4.14 17.43
C ASP A 52 -10.80 5.03 16.31
N GLY A 53 -11.18 4.76 15.05
CA GLY A 53 -10.70 5.58 13.94
C GLY A 53 -11.29 7.01 13.93
N VAL A 54 -12.51 7.21 14.43
CA VAL A 54 -13.18 8.52 14.41
C VAL A 54 -12.87 9.37 15.65
N TRP A 55 -12.66 8.76 16.81
CA TRP A 55 -12.44 9.47 18.08
C TRP A 55 -11.06 9.19 18.72
N GLY A 56 -10.30 8.20 18.25
CA GLY A 56 -9.03 7.82 18.85
C GLY A 56 -9.19 7.45 20.32
N ALA A 57 -8.28 7.93 21.16
CA ALA A 57 -8.26 7.66 22.59
C ALA A 57 -9.36 8.38 23.41
N ALA A 58 -10.22 9.20 22.79
CA ALA A 58 -11.24 10.00 23.48
C ALA A 58 -12.65 9.80 22.88
N PRO A 59 -13.22 8.59 22.94
CA PRO A 59 -14.59 8.34 22.50
C PRO A 59 -15.61 9.07 23.38
N VAL A 60 -16.69 9.54 22.76
CA VAL A 60 -17.83 10.11 23.50
C VAL A 60 -18.74 8.98 24.02
N PRO A 61 -19.46 9.18 25.15
CA PRO A 61 -20.36 8.14 25.68
C PRO A 61 -21.38 7.61 24.67
N ALA A 62 -21.82 8.45 23.73
CA ALA A 62 -22.78 8.10 22.67
C ALA A 62 -22.11 7.71 21.31
N ALA A 63 -20.85 7.26 21.30
CA ALA A 63 -20.11 7.00 20.07
C ALA A 63 -20.78 5.91 19.20
N ARG A 64 -21.25 4.81 19.80
CA ARG A 64 -21.98 3.74 19.10
C ARG A 64 -23.24 4.27 18.40
N THR A 65 -24.06 5.06 19.10
CA THR A 65 -25.27 5.68 18.54
C THR A 65 -24.93 6.69 17.43
N SER A 66 -23.82 7.40 17.56
CA SER A 66 -23.32 8.33 16.54
C SER A 66 -22.92 7.59 15.26
N ILE A 67 -22.20 6.46 15.36
CA ILE A 67 -21.87 5.61 14.21
C ILE A 67 -23.13 5.14 13.48
N GLN A 68 -24.14 4.64 14.21
CA GLN A 68 -25.42 4.23 13.62
C GLN A 68 -26.10 5.38 12.86
N SER A 69 -26.06 6.59 13.42
CA SER A 69 -26.63 7.80 12.81
C SER A 69 -25.89 8.20 11.53
N TYR A 70 -24.55 8.12 11.53
CA TYR A 70 -23.72 8.36 10.34
C TYR A 70 -24.01 7.33 9.25
N VAL A 71 -24.07 6.03 9.58
CA VAL A 71 -24.41 4.98 8.62
C VAL A 71 -25.81 5.16 8.04
N SER A 72 -26.79 5.51 8.87
CA SER A 72 -28.16 5.81 8.41
C SER A 72 -28.17 6.98 7.42
N THR A 73 -27.43 8.05 7.71
CA THR A 73 -27.31 9.22 6.84
C THR A 73 -26.60 8.89 5.53
N LEU A 74 -25.51 8.11 5.57
CA LEU A 74 -24.79 7.63 4.39
C LEU A 74 -25.70 6.76 3.50
N ARG A 75 -26.46 5.82 4.09
CA ARG A 75 -27.45 5.02 3.34
C ARG A 75 -28.50 5.87 2.66
N ARG A 76 -29.00 6.92 3.34
CA ARG A 76 -29.97 7.86 2.76
C ARG A 76 -29.37 8.62 1.57
N LEU A 77 -28.11 9.07 1.68
CA LEU A 77 -27.40 9.72 0.57
C LEU A 77 -27.25 8.77 -0.62
N LEU A 78 -26.82 7.53 -0.39
CA LEU A 78 -26.63 6.52 -1.43
C LEU A 78 -27.94 6.07 -2.10
N ARG A 79 -29.08 6.16 -1.39
CA ARG A 79 -30.41 5.84 -1.94
C ARG A 79 -30.81 6.72 -3.12
N SER A 80 -30.25 7.93 -3.21
CA SER A 80 -30.47 8.81 -4.38
C SER A 80 -29.83 8.28 -5.67
N ALA A 81 -28.86 7.36 -5.54
CA ALA A 81 -28.08 6.82 -6.66
C ALA A 81 -28.36 5.34 -6.93
N LEU A 82 -28.83 4.57 -5.93
CA LEU A 82 -29.10 3.14 -6.07
C LEU A 82 -30.40 2.72 -5.37
N PRO A 83 -31.17 1.78 -5.98
CA PRO A 83 -32.41 1.29 -5.40
C PRO A 83 -32.20 0.48 -4.10
N ASN A 84 -31.05 -0.19 -3.93
CA ASN A 84 -30.75 -0.98 -2.72
C ASN A 84 -29.44 -0.53 -2.03
N PRO A 85 -29.45 0.56 -1.24
CA PRO A 85 -28.27 1.02 -0.51
C PRO A 85 -27.83 0.08 0.62
N ASN A 86 -28.71 -0.82 1.10
CA ASN A 86 -28.39 -1.76 2.16
C ASN A 86 -27.53 -2.93 1.65
N GLY A 87 -27.62 -3.27 0.36
CA GLY A 87 -26.71 -4.22 -0.27
C GLY A 87 -25.30 -3.64 -0.45
N LEU A 88 -25.20 -2.33 -0.70
CA LEU A 88 -23.93 -1.61 -0.82
C LEU A 88 -23.29 -1.36 0.55
N LEU A 89 -24.02 -0.77 1.50
CA LEU A 89 -23.55 -0.56 2.88
C LEU A 89 -24.33 -1.47 3.82
N ALA A 90 -23.84 -2.70 3.98
CA ALA A 90 -24.49 -3.77 4.72
C ALA A 90 -24.21 -3.66 6.23
N SER A 91 -25.21 -4.00 7.05
CA SER A 91 -25.01 -4.28 8.47
C SER A 91 -24.65 -5.76 8.60
N VAL A 92 -23.43 -6.04 9.05
CA VAL A 92 -22.92 -7.42 9.19
C VAL A 92 -22.28 -7.53 10.57
N PRO A 93 -22.63 -8.49 11.44
CA PRO A 93 -21.95 -8.63 12.72
C PRO A 93 -20.43 -8.78 12.55
N PRO A 94 -19.56 -8.07 13.31
CA PRO A 94 -19.85 -7.15 14.42
C PRO A 94 -19.94 -5.65 14.05
N GLY A 95 -20.15 -5.29 12.78
CA GLY A 95 -20.34 -3.89 12.37
C GLY A 95 -20.92 -3.70 10.96
N TYR A 96 -20.13 -3.13 10.07
CA TYR A 96 -20.59 -2.69 8.74
C TYR A 96 -19.61 -3.08 7.65
N GLN A 97 -20.13 -3.33 6.45
CA GLN A 97 -19.34 -3.65 5.27
C GLN A 97 -19.80 -2.81 4.09
N LEU A 98 -18.86 -2.25 3.35
CA LEU A 98 -19.13 -1.50 2.13
C LEU A 98 -18.69 -2.33 0.90
N ASN A 99 -19.66 -2.74 0.09
CA ASN A 99 -19.50 -3.63 -1.06
C ASN A 99 -19.30 -2.83 -2.35
N VAL A 100 -18.04 -2.57 -2.70
CA VAL A 100 -17.65 -1.72 -3.84
C VAL A 100 -16.76 -2.53 -4.78
N ALA A 101 -17.15 -2.60 -6.05
CA ALA A 101 -16.32 -3.20 -7.08
C ALA A 101 -15.05 -2.38 -7.31
N ASP A 102 -13.95 -3.03 -7.66
CA ASP A 102 -12.67 -2.32 -7.86
C ASP A 102 -12.73 -1.26 -8.96
N ALA A 103 -13.56 -1.47 -9.99
CA ALA A 103 -13.77 -0.49 -11.06
C ALA A 103 -14.47 0.80 -10.56
N ASP A 104 -15.27 0.70 -9.49
CA ASP A 104 -16.04 1.82 -8.95
C ASP A 104 -15.22 2.66 -7.96
N CYS A 105 -14.01 2.22 -7.57
CA CYS A 105 -13.13 2.91 -6.63
C CYS A 105 -11.81 3.33 -7.30
N ASP A 106 -11.38 4.59 -7.14
CA ASP A 106 -10.12 5.08 -7.71
C ASP A 106 -8.89 4.24 -7.31
N LEU A 107 -8.82 3.79 -6.06
CA LEU A 107 -7.79 2.88 -5.59
C LEU A 107 -7.83 1.51 -6.27
N GLY A 108 -9.04 0.98 -6.52
CA GLY A 108 -9.23 -0.28 -7.22
C GLY A 108 -8.75 -0.18 -8.67
N ARG A 109 -9.15 0.90 -9.38
CA ARG A 109 -8.68 1.21 -10.74
C ARG A 109 -7.18 1.43 -10.80
N PHE A 110 -6.61 2.18 -9.86
CA PHE A 110 -5.16 2.40 -9.74
C PHE A 110 -4.41 1.06 -9.66
N ARG A 111 -4.81 0.17 -8.75
CA ARG A 111 -4.18 -1.15 -8.57
C ARG A 111 -4.37 -2.06 -9.76
N GLY A 112 -5.55 -2.04 -10.39
CA GLY A 112 -5.84 -2.78 -11.62
C GLY A 112 -4.92 -2.35 -12.76
N HIS A 113 -4.81 -1.04 -13.01
CA HIS A 113 -3.93 -0.48 -14.03
C HIS A 113 -2.45 -0.72 -13.72
N LYS A 114 -2.00 -0.55 -12.47
CA LYS A 114 -0.62 -0.85 -12.06
C LYS A 114 -0.26 -2.31 -12.33
N THR A 115 -1.13 -3.25 -11.96
CA THR A 115 -0.93 -4.68 -12.19
C THR A 115 -0.84 -5.00 -13.68
N ALA A 116 -1.75 -4.46 -14.50
CA ALA A 116 -1.73 -4.64 -15.95
C ALA A 116 -0.42 -4.08 -16.57
N GLY A 117 0.03 -2.92 -16.10
CA GLY A 117 1.29 -2.31 -16.55
C GLY A 117 2.53 -3.17 -16.24
N VAL A 118 2.62 -3.69 -15.01
CA VAL A 118 3.73 -4.60 -14.62
C VAL A 118 3.72 -5.88 -15.45
N GLN A 119 2.53 -6.46 -15.68
CA GLN A 119 2.39 -7.66 -16.53
C GLN A 119 2.80 -7.38 -17.98
N ALA A 120 2.39 -6.25 -18.56
CA ALA A 120 2.82 -5.83 -19.89
C ALA A 120 4.35 -5.66 -19.98
N ALA A 121 4.97 -4.99 -19.00
CA ALA A 121 6.42 -4.80 -18.94
C ALA A 121 7.19 -6.13 -18.83
N SER A 122 6.67 -7.09 -18.04
CA SER A 122 7.28 -8.42 -17.89
C SER A 122 7.35 -9.19 -19.21
N ARG A 123 6.38 -8.94 -20.11
CA ARG A 123 6.27 -9.53 -21.46
C ARG A 123 6.98 -8.68 -22.53
N GLY A 124 7.71 -7.63 -22.14
CA GLY A 124 8.40 -6.73 -23.06
C GLY A 124 7.48 -5.79 -23.84
N ARG A 125 6.19 -5.69 -23.48
CA ARG A 125 5.22 -4.79 -24.11
C ARG A 125 5.27 -3.42 -23.43
N PHE A 126 6.36 -2.69 -23.63
CA PHE A 126 6.64 -1.46 -22.90
C PHE A 126 5.67 -0.31 -23.20
N GLU A 127 5.14 -0.22 -24.43
CA GLU A 127 4.10 0.78 -24.77
C GLU A 127 2.81 0.57 -23.99
N GLU A 128 2.31 -0.67 -23.97
CA GLU A 128 1.13 -1.05 -23.19
C GLU A 128 1.37 -0.83 -21.69
N ALA A 129 2.58 -1.14 -21.22
CA ALA A 129 2.97 -0.90 -19.84
C ALA A 129 2.90 0.59 -19.48
N SER A 130 3.45 1.47 -20.32
CA SER A 130 3.40 2.91 -20.12
C SER A 130 1.96 3.42 -20.09
N GLY A 131 1.13 3.01 -21.05
CA GLY A 131 -0.28 3.40 -21.11
C GLY A 131 -1.06 3.03 -19.85
N HIS A 132 -0.88 1.80 -19.35
CA HIS A 132 -1.50 1.36 -18.10
C HIS A 132 -0.97 2.11 -16.88
N LEU A 133 0.34 2.31 -16.76
CA LEU A 133 0.91 3.01 -15.61
C LEU A 133 0.54 4.50 -15.60
N ALA A 134 0.43 5.13 -16.77
CA ALA A 134 -0.12 6.48 -16.91
C ALA A 134 -1.60 6.52 -16.48
N ALA A 135 -2.40 5.53 -16.87
CA ALA A 135 -3.79 5.41 -16.41
C ALA A 135 -3.90 5.24 -14.90
N ALA A 136 -3.04 4.42 -14.28
CA ALA A 136 -2.97 4.29 -12.84
C ALA A 136 -2.70 5.64 -12.17
N LEU A 137 -1.65 6.35 -12.61
CA LEU A 137 -1.26 7.63 -12.00
C LEU A 137 -2.32 8.73 -12.16
N ARG A 138 -3.15 8.69 -13.20
CA ARG A 138 -4.28 9.62 -13.39
C ARG A 138 -5.40 9.47 -12.37
N GLU A 139 -5.49 8.34 -11.66
CA GLU A 139 -6.47 8.16 -10.58
C GLU A 139 -6.16 9.03 -9.35
N TRP A 140 -4.91 9.52 -9.23
CA TRP A 140 -4.48 10.38 -8.14
C TRP A 140 -4.91 11.84 -8.37
N ARG A 141 -5.78 12.34 -7.51
CA ARG A 141 -6.32 13.71 -7.51
C ARG A 141 -5.62 14.64 -6.52
N GLY A 142 -4.86 14.09 -5.57
CA GLY A 142 -4.16 14.86 -4.54
C GLY A 142 -3.62 13.98 -3.42
N PRO A 143 -3.31 14.55 -2.24
CA PRO A 143 -3.00 13.78 -1.03
C PRO A 143 -4.16 12.85 -0.65
N VAL A 144 -3.82 11.65 -0.18
CA VAL A 144 -4.80 10.63 0.21
C VAL A 144 -5.67 11.17 1.34
N LEU A 145 -7.00 11.18 1.13
CA LEU A 145 -7.99 11.67 2.09
C LEU A 145 -7.64 13.04 2.69
N ASP A 146 -7.21 13.98 1.84
CA ASP A 146 -6.70 15.30 2.24
C ASP A 146 -7.66 16.08 3.17
N ASP A 147 -8.98 15.95 2.97
CA ASP A 147 -10.02 16.58 3.79
C ASP A 147 -10.20 15.93 5.19
N LEU A 148 -9.47 14.85 5.45
CA LEU A 148 -9.47 14.05 6.68
C LEU A 148 -8.07 13.88 7.29
N HIS A 149 -7.08 14.70 6.90
CA HIS A 149 -5.70 14.61 7.42
C HIS A 149 -5.59 14.68 8.96
N ASN A 150 -6.60 15.21 9.66
CA ASN A 150 -6.63 15.28 11.13
C ASN A 150 -7.02 13.95 11.81
N PHE A 151 -7.36 12.89 11.05
CA PHE A 151 -7.69 11.58 11.59
C PHE A 151 -6.48 10.63 11.48
N ALA A 152 -6.03 10.08 12.60
CA ALA A 152 -4.79 9.29 12.68
C ALA A 152 -4.74 8.07 11.73
N PHE A 153 -5.89 7.46 11.39
CA PHE A 153 -5.91 6.34 10.45
C PHE A 153 -5.52 6.74 9.02
N VAL A 154 -5.64 8.02 8.66
CA VAL A 154 -5.28 8.54 7.34
C VAL A 154 -3.78 8.48 7.14
N ASP A 155 -2.97 8.81 8.15
CA ASP A 155 -1.50 8.81 8.04
C ASP A 155 -0.95 7.44 7.67
N ALA A 156 -1.40 6.38 8.34
CA ALA A 156 -0.96 5.02 8.08
C ALA A 156 -1.30 4.59 6.65
N PHE A 157 -2.53 4.90 6.22
CA PHE A 157 -3.02 4.55 4.89
C PHE A 157 -2.34 5.36 3.77
N ALA A 158 -2.18 6.66 3.96
CA ALA A 158 -1.51 7.56 3.03
C ALA A 158 -0.04 7.15 2.80
N ASN A 159 0.67 6.80 3.88
CA ASN A 159 2.05 6.33 3.78
C ASN A 159 2.18 5.04 2.96
N LEU A 160 1.25 4.08 3.16
CA LEU A 160 1.23 2.84 2.37
C LEU A 160 1.02 3.13 0.88
N LEU A 161 0.04 3.97 0.55
CA LEU A 161 -0.27 4.29 -0.84
C LEU A 161 0.82 5.14 -1.51
N LEU A 162 1.57 5.93 -0.75
CA LEU A 162 2.71 6.66 -1.28
C LEU A 162 3.78 5.72 -1.84
N GLU A 163 4.07 4.61 -1.15
CA GLU A 163 4.98 3.58 -1.68
C GLU A 163 4.48 3.02 -3.00
N GLU A 164 3.17 2.74 -3.08
CA GLU A 164 2.57 2.23 -4.30
C GLU A 164 2.65 3.22 -5.46
N ARG A 165 2.47 4.52 -5.17
CA ARG A 165 2.59 5.62 -6.13
C ARG A 165 4.01 5.77 -6.66
N VAL A 166 5.00 5.77 -5.76
CA VAL A 166 6.43 5.85 -6.13
C VAL A 166 6.82 4.66 -7.00
N ALA A 167 6.35 3.45 -6.68
CA ALA A 167 6.57 2.27 -7.51
C ALA A 167 5.94 2.41 -8.91
N ALA A 168 4.74 2.98 -9.01
CA ALA A 168 4.08 3.23 -10.29
C ALA A 168 4.83 4.27 -11.15
N HIS A 169 5.29 5.38 -10.57
CA HIS A 169 6.14 6.36 -11.27
C HIS A 169 7.46 5.73 -11.74
N THR A 170 8.11 4.93 -10.88
CA THR A 170 9.36 4.24 -11.21
C THR A 170 9.17 3.29 -12.39
N ALA A 171 8.14 2.44 -12.34
CA ALA A 171 7.83 1.50 -13.42
C ALA A 171 7.46 2.22 -14.72
N ARG A 172 6.77 3.36 -14.65
CA ARG A 172 6.44 4.16 -15.84
C ARG A 172 7.70 4.73 -16.48
N ALA A 173 8.62 5.26 -15.67
CA ALA A 173 9.91 5.75 -16.16
C ALA A 173 10.72 4.62 -16.82
N GLU A 174 10.75 3.42 -16.23
CA GLU A 174 11.39 2.25 -16.85
C GLU A 174 10.79 1.91 -18.22
N ALA A 175 9.45 1.93 -18.33
CA ALA A 175 8.76 1.68 -19.60
C ALA A 175 9.05 2.75 -20.65
N GLU A 176 9.01 4.03 -20.29
CA GLU A 176 9.32 5.15 -21.20
C GLU A 176 10.77 5.12 -21.68
N ILE A 177 11.73 4.85 -20.78
CA ILE A 177 13.15 4.68 -21.13
C ILE A 177 13.32 3.49 -22.08
N ALA A 178 12.64 2.36 -21.82
CA ALA A 178 12.71 1.19 -22.69
C ALA A 178 12.10 1.45 -24.08
N CYS A 179 11.14 2.36 -24.20
CA CYS A 179 10.58 2.85 -25.45
C CYS A 179 11.43 3.94 -26.13
N GLY A 180 12.61 4.28 -25.60
CA GLY A 180 13.48 5.31 -26.16
C GLY A 180 13.04 6.76 -25.89
N ARG A 181 12.12 6.98 -24.94
CA ARG A 181 11.57 8.29 -24.58
C ARG A 181 12.14 8.83 -23.26
N ALA A 182 13.41 8.55 -23.00
CA ALA A 182 14.07 8.94 -21.76
C ALA A 182 14.04 10.45 -21.49
N ASP A 183 14.22 11.29 -22.52
CA ASP A 183 14.13 12.76 -22.37
C ASP A 183 12.78 13.22 -21.81
N GLY A 184 11.70 12.55 -22.19
CA GLY A 184 10.33 12.91 -21.80
C GLY A 184 10.03 12.69 -20.31
N VAL A 185 10.85 11.90 -19.59
CA VAL A 185 10.63 11.62 -18.16
C VAL A 185 11.59 12.35 -17.22
N ILE A 186 12.64 13.02 -17.74
CA ILE A 186 13.65 13.69 -16.90
C ILE A 186 13.01 14.76 -16.00
N GLY A 187 12.17 15.64 -16.55
CA GLY A 187 11.54 16.72 -15.79
C GLY A 187 10.64 16.21 -14.66
N GLU A 188 9.85 15.16 -14.93
CA GLU A 188 9.00 14.52 -13.92
C GLU A 188 9.86 13.84 -12.83
N LEU A 189 10.93 13.15 -13.23
CA LEU A 189 11.83 12.47 -12.30
C LEU A 189 12.59 13.46 -11.41
N GLU A 190 13.05 14.61 -11.93
CA GLU A 190 13.63 15.69 -11.11
C GLU A 190 12.66 16.18 -10.03
N ALA A 191 11.40 16.41 -10.41
CA ALA A 191 10.37 16.82 -9.44
C ALA A 191 10.11 15.74 -8.38
N LEU A 192 10.07 14.47 -8.78
CA LEU A 192 9.83 13.34 -7.88
C LEU A 192 10.99 13.11 -6.92
N VAL A 193 12.25 13.20 -7.37
CA VAL A 193 13.40 13.03 -6.46
C VAL A 193 13.55 14.20 -5.49
N ALA A 194 13.12 15.41 -5.87
CA ALA A 194 13.06 16.53 -4.94
C ALA A 194 12.00 16.31 -3.84
N GLN A 195 10.85 15.74 -4.18
CA GLN A 195 9.78 15.40 -3.22
C GLN A 195 10.10 14.14 -2.39
N HIS A 196 10.86 13.21 -2.95
CA HIS A 196 11.16 11.92 -2.36
C HIS A 196 12.67 11.61 -2.39
N PRO A 197 13.50 12.42 -1.70
CA PRO A 197 14.95 12.39 -1.84
C PRO A 197 15.59 11.06 -1.43
N TYR A 198 14.92 10.27 -0.59
CA TYR A 198 15.45 8.99 -0.09
C TYR A 198 14.99 7.77 -0.88
N ARG A 199 14.27 7.95 -1.99
CA ARG A 199 13.78 6.85 -2.84
C ARG A 199 14.77 6.55 -3.95
N GLU A 200 15.80 5.78 -3.63
CA GLU A 200 16.84 5.36 -4.59
C GLU A 200 16.32 4.82 -5.94
N PRO A 201 15.18 4.09 -6.03
CA PRO A 201 14.66 3.66 -7.33
C PRO A 201 14.32 4.81 -8.28
N LEU A 202 13.78 5.93 -7.78
CA LEU A 202 13.51 7.12 -8.60
C LEU A 202 14.82 7.72 -9.13
N TRP A 203 15.82 7.82 -8.26
CA TRP A 203 17.16 8.29 -8.65
C TRP A 203 17.83 7.38 -9.67
N ALA A 204 17.68 6.06 -9.54
CA ALA A 204 18.22 5.12 -10.52
C ALA A 204 17.63 5.38 -11.93
N GLN A 205 16.33 5.68 -12.01
CA GLN A 205 15.71 6.03 -13.29
C GLN A 205 16.15 7.41 -13.80
N LEU A 206 16.28 8.41 -12.93
CA LEU A 206 16.78 9.74 -13.32
C LEU A 206 18.21 9.68 -13.87
N ILE A 207 19.10 8.98 -13.16
CA ILE A 207 20.50 8.77 -13.57
C ILE A 207 20.55 8.01 -14.91
N THR A 208 19.71 6.98 -15.06
CA THR A 208 19.60 6.22 -16.31
C THR A 208 19.12 7.12 -17.44
N ALA A 209 18.05 7.91 -17.23
CA ALA A 209 17.49 8.80 -18.24
C ALA A 209 18.50 9.82 -18.74
N TYR A 210 19.26 10.46 -17.83
CA TYR A 210 20.36 11.35 -18.23
C TYR A 210 21.43 10.62 -19.03
N TYR A 211 21.82 9.41 -18.63
CA TYR A 211 22.90 8.71 -19.31
C TYR A 211 22.52 8.26 -20.73
N VAL A 212 21.32 7.69 -20.92
CA VAL A 212 20.89 7.20 -22.24
C VAL A 212 20.51 8.32 -23.21
N THR A 213 20.39 9.55 -22.73
CA THR A 213 20.19 10.78 -23.51
C THR A 213 21.51 11.53 -23.74
N GLU A 214 22.65 10.83 -23.59
CA GLU A 214 24.01 11.33 -23.80
C GLU A 214 24.45 12.44 -22.83
N ARG A 215 23.73 12.63 -21.71
CA ARG A 215 24.05 13.60 -20.66
C ARG A 215 24.83 12.97 -19.51
N GLN A 216 25.99 12.39 -19.83
CA GLN A 216 26.83 11.66 -18.85
C GLN A 216 27.20 12.51 -17.62
N SER A 217 27.55 13.78 -17.83
CA SER A 217 27.87 14.72 -16.73
C SER A 217 26.71 14.89 -15.76
N ASP A 218 25.48 15.03 -16.28
CA ASP A 218 24.27 15.20 -15.49
C ASP A 218 23.92 13.92 -14.74
N ALA A 219 24.11 12.75 -15.36
CA ALA A 219 23.91 11.45 -14.71
C ALA A 219 24.84 11.28 -13.48
N LEU A 220 26.13 11.61 -13.62
CA LEU A 220 27.09 11.62 -12.52
C LEU A 220 26.83 12.73 -11.50
N GLY A 221 26.28 13.87 -11.94
CA GLY A 221 25.78 14.94 -11.08
C GLY A 221 24.61 14.48 -10.21
N ALA A 222 23.62 13.79 -10.78
CA ALA A 222 22.48 13.22 -10.08
C ALA A 222 22.90 12.16 -9.06
N TYR A 223 23.85 11.28 -9.39
CA TYR A 223 24.42 10.33 -8.41
C TYR A 223 25.08 11.06 -7.22
N ARG A 224 25.86 12.12 -7.47
CA ARG A 224 26.48 12.91 -6.41
C ARG A 224 25.43 13.57 -5.50
N ARG A 225 24.37 14.14 -6.09
CA ARG A 225 23.23 14.69 -5.33
C ARG A 225 22.57 13.64 -4.43
N LEU A 226 22.28 12.45 -4.96
CA LEU A 226 21.75 11.34 -4.14
C LEU A 226 22.68 10.98 -3.00
N LYS A 227 23.98 10.81 -3.29
CA LYS A 227 24.97 10.44 -2.28
C LYS A 227 25.01 11.46 -1.14
N THR A 228 25.02 12.76 -1.47
CA THR A 228 24.96 13.84 -0.48
C THR A 228 23.66 13.76 0.33
N ALA A 229 22.51 13.63 -0.34
CA ALA A 229 21.21 13.56 0.35
C ALA A 229 21.10 12.37 1.32
N LEU A 230 21.60 11.19 0.96
CA LEU A 230 21.61 10.02 1.84
C LEU A 230 22.60 10.16 3.00
N ALA A 231 23.79 10.70 2.73
CA ALA A 231 24.80 10.90 3.76
C ALA A 231 24.35 11.95 4.80
N GLU A 232 23.84 13.10 4.36
CA GLU A 232 23.39 14.18 5.24
C GLU A 232 22.06 13.86 5.92
N GLY A 233 21.10 13.28 5.19
CA GLY A 233 19.75 13.05 5.69
C GLY A 233 19.59 11.78 6.53
N LEU A 234 20.37 10.74 6.25
CA LEU A 234 20.21 9.41 6.85
C LEU A 234 21.52 8.80 7.39
N GLY A 235 22.68 9.39 7.11
CA GLY A 235 23.97 8.85 7.52
C GLY A 235 24.36 7.55 6.81
N ILE A 236 23.81 7.30 5.61
CA ILE A 236 24.05 6.07 4.84
C ILE A 236 24.62 6.36 3.45
N ASP A 237 25.28 5.35 2.89
CA ASP A 237 25.72 5.36 1.50
C ASP A 237 24.62 4.87 0.53
N PRO A 238 24.69 5.22 -0.76
CA PRO A 238 23.84 4.63 -1.79
C PRO A 238 23.93 3.10 -1.82
N GLY A 239 22.81 2.46 -2.13
CA GLY A 239 22.68 1.02 -2.27
C GLY A 239 23.43 0.45 -3.48
N PRO A 240 23.56 -0.88 -3.56
CA PRO A 240 24.36 -1.56 -4.59
C PRO A 240 23.85 -1.32 -6.01
N THR A 241 22.54 -1.17 -6.21
CA THR A 241 21.95 -0.91 -7.54
C THR A 241 22.46 0.41 -8.11
N VAL A 242 22.45 1.48 -7.31
CA VAL A 242 22.86 2.82 -7.77
C VAL A 242 24.38 2.93 -7.86
N LYS A 243 25.13 2.30 -6.95
CA LYS A 243 26.59 2.17 -7.05
C LYS A 243 27.02 1.45 -8.34
N ALA A 244 26.38 0.33 -8.67
CA ALA A 244 26.67 -0.40 -9.91
C ALA A 244 26.35 0.45 -11.16
N LEU A 245 25.23 1.18 -11.15
CA LEU A 245 24.87 2.10 -12.23
C LEU A 245 25.96 3.18 -12.44
N GLN A 246 26.43 3.80 -11.36
CA GLN A 246 27.51 4.78 -11.42
C GLN A 246 28.79 4.19 -12.05
N GLN A 247 29.19 2.99 -11.66
CA GLN A 247 30.42 2.36 -12.18
C GLN A 247 30.33 2.10 -13.68
N ARG A 248 29.17 1.65 -14.19
CA ARG A 248 28.94 1.48 -15.62
C ARG A 248 29.04 2.80 -16.38
N ILE A 249 28.45 3.86 -15.83
CA ILE A 249 28.47 5.21 -16.41
C ILE A 249 29.89 5.77 -16.45
N LEU A 250 30.69 5.57 -15.40
CA LEU A 250 32.10 5.99 -15.36
C LEU A 250 32.95 5.30 -16.45
N ARG A 251 32.63 4.05 -16.78
CA ARG A 251 33.28 3.26 -17.84
C ARG A 251 32.67 3.45 -19.22
N GLN A 252 31.67 4.31 -19.35
CA GLN A 252 30.90 4.51 -20.58
C GLN A 252 30.32 3.21 -21.15
N GLU A 253 29.94 2.27 -20.28
CA GLU A 253 29.31 1.02 -20.71
C GLU A 253 27.88 1.30 -21.21
N PRO A 254 27.43 0.71 -22.32
CA PRO A 254 26.06 0.87 -22.78
C PRO A 254 25.08 0.26 -21.77
N LEU A 255 24.01 0.99 -21.47
CA LEU A 255 22.86 0.47 -20.71
C LEU A 255 21.90 -0.18 -21.72
N GLY A 256 21.96 -1.50 -21.86
CA GLY A 256 21.09 -2.19 -22.82
C GLY A 256 19.59 -1.95 -22.54
N PRO A 257 18.72 -2.00 -23.57
CA PRO A 257 17.28 -1.89 -23.40
C PRO A 257 16.80 -3.00 -22.45
N GLY A 258 16.23 -2.60 -21.31
CA GLY A 258 15.77 -3.53 -20.27
C GLY A 258 16.83 -4.02 -19.26
N GLN A 259 17.97 -3.33 -19.13
CA GLN A 259 19.00 -3.63 -18.11
C GLN A 259 19.14 -2.70 -16.89
N PRO A 260 18.49 -1.52 -16.74
CA PRO A 260 18.41 -0.90 -15.42
C PRO A 260 17.43 -1.75 -14.61
N GLY A 261 17.99 -2.70 -13.85
CA GLY A 261 17.21 -3.58 -13.01
C GLY A 261 17.43 -5.08 -13.16
N LYS A 262 18.49 -5.66 -13.73
CA LYS A 262 18.66 -7.14 -13.52
C LYS A 262 18.68 -7.55 -12.03
N ALA A 263 18.98 -6.62 -11.11
CA ALA A 263 18.75 -6.75 -9.67
C ALA A 263 17.32 -6.34 -9.22
N ALA A 264 16.73 -5.27 -9.78
CA ALA A 264 15.36 -4.81 -9.45
C ALA A 264 14.27 -5.68 -10.09
N ARG A 265 14.43 -6.08 -11.35
CA ARG A 265 13.76 -7.16 -12.08
C ARG A 265 14.05 -8.52 -11.47
N ARG A 266 15.19 -8.82 -10.81
CA ARG A 266 15.33 -10.04 -9.95
C ARG A 266 14.62 -9.89 -8.62
N ALA A 267 14.55 -8.70 -8.03
CA ALA A 267 13.76 -8.46 -6.83
C ALA A 267 12.26 -8.59 -7.17
N MET A 268 11.79 -7.86 -8.18
CA MET A 268 10.43 -7.92 -8.72
C MET A 268 10.09 -9.28 -9.32
N LEU A 269 10.98 -9.99 -10.05
CA LEU A 269 10.77 -11.36 -10.54
C LEU A 269 11.06 -12.43 -9.48
N SER A 270 11.75 -12.17 -8.36
CA SER A 270 11.77 -13.13 -7.23
C SER A 270 10.48 -13.02 -6.45
N THR A 271 9.96 -11.80 -6.26
CA THR A 271 8.61 -11.57 -5.72
C THR A 271 7.55 -12.11 -6.70
N HIS A 272 7.73 -11.97 -8.03
CA HIS A 272 6.81 -12.50 -9.03
C HIS A 272 7.00 -13.97 -9.39
N LYS A 273 8.20 -14.58 -9.39
CA LYS A 273 8.38 -16.01 -9.72
C LYS A 273 7.96 -16.92 -8.56
N GLN A 274 8.05 -16.47 -7.31
CA GLN A 274 7.37 -17.18 -6.22
C GLN A 274 5.83 -17.07 -6.36
N SER A 275 5.33 -15.95 -6.87
CA SER A 275 3.89 -15.73 -7.13
C SER A 275 3.37 -16.46 -8.39
N THR A 276 4.15 -16.58 -9.47
CA THR A 276 3.66 -17.08 -10.78
C THR A 276 3.90 -18.56 -11.02
N VAL A 277 4.83 -19.23 -10.33
CA VAL A 277 4.95 -20.70 -10.40
C VAL A 277 3.77 -21.41 -9.71
N ARG A 278 2.92 -20.68 -8.96
CA ARG A 278 1.65 -21.20 -8.42
C ARG A 278 0.40 -20.78 -9.21
N SER A 279 0.53 -20.01 -10.28
CA SER A 279 -0.64 -19.47 -11.03
C SER A 279 -1.00 -20.23 -12.32
N GLU A 280 -0.30 -21.30 -12.70
CA GLU A 280 -0.65 -22.10 -13.89
C GLU A 280 -1.58 -23.29 -13.61
N SER A 281 -2.25 -23.34 -12.47
CA SER A 281 -3.30 -24.34 -12.22
C SER A 281 -4.43 -23.77 -11.36
N ALA A 282 -5.17 -22.81 -11.90
CA ALA A 282 -6.47 -22.42 -11.35
C ALA A 282 -7.35 -21.74 -12.41
N ALA A 283 -7.56 -22.41 -13.54
CA ALA A 283 -8.76 -22.19 -14.35
C ALA A 283 -9.84 -23.19 -13.87
N ALA A 284 -10.42 -22.93 -12.69
CA ALA A 284 -11.71 -23.50 -12.24
C ALA A 284 -12.08 -22.99 -10.84
N VAL A 285 -13.11 -22.14 -10.77
CA VAL A 285 -14.19 -22.03 -9.76
C VAL A 285 -13.88 -22.00 -8.24
N VAL A 286 -14.58 -21.07 -7.56
CA VAL A 286 -15.07 -21.00 -6.16
C VAL A 286 -14.29 -20.11 -5.16
N ASP A 287 -15.06 -19.24 -4.48
CA ASP A 287 -14.77 -18.51 -3.23
C ASP A 287 -13.84 -19.25 -2.26
N ASN A 288 -12.72 -18.63 -1.85
CA ASN A 288 -12.14 -18.87 -0.51
C ASN A 288 -11.12 -17.78 -0.12
N PRO A 289 -11.31 -17.04 1.00
CA PRO A 289 -10.30 -16.08 1.47
C PRO A 289 -9.08 -16.81 2.04
N VAL A 290 -7.88 -16.36 1.68
CA VAL A 290 -6.62 -16.85 2.28
C VAL A 290 -6.61 -16.54 3.77
N VAL A 291 -6.52 -17.57 4.62
CA VAL A 291 -6.50 -17.40 6.09
C VAL A 291 -5.05 -17.41 6.56
N ALA A 292 -4.56 -16.26 7.02
CA ALA A 292 -3.26 -16.15 7.67
C ALA A 292 -3.42 -16.22 9.20
N ARG A 293 -2.41 -16.80 9.87
CA ARG A 293 -2.39 -16.98 11.31
C ARG A 293 -0.98 -16.93 11.87
N LEU A 294 -0.87 -16.60 13.15
CA LEU A 294 0.34 -16.83 13.94
C LEU A 294 0.18 -18.11 14.77
N ARG A 295 1.21 -18.95 14.82
CA ARG A 295 1.31 -20.07 15.75
C ARG A 295 2.39 -19.79 16.79
N ASP A 296 2.08 -19.84 18.07
CA ASP A 296 3.09 -19.71 19.13
C ASP A 296 3.81 -21.03 19.44
N LYS A 297 4.85 -20.97 20.29
CA LYS A 297 5.59 -22.15 20.76
C LYS A 297 4.71 -23.21 21.46
N ALA A 298 3.63 -22.79 22.10
CA ALA A 298 2.68 -23.70 22.76
C ALA A 298 1.69 -24.33 21.75
N GLY A 299 1.77 -23.98 20.47
CA GLY A 299 0.87 -24.45 19.42
C GLY A 299 -0.46 -23.71 19.36
N ARG A 300 -0.64 -22.62 20.11
CA ARG A 300 -1.84 -21.79 20.02
C ARG A 300 -1.82 -20.99 18.74
N HIS A 301 -2.99 -20.85 18.13
CA HIS A 301 -3.18 -20.17 16.86
C HIS A 301 -3.94 -18.87 17.05
N TYR A 302 -3.42 -17.79 16.46
CA TYR A 302 -4.04 -16.47 16.43
C TYR A 302 -4.39 -16.15 14.97
N GLN A 303 -5.68 -16.12 14.65
CA GLN A 303 -6.11 -15.80 13.28
C GLN A 303 -6.01 -14.30 13.00
N LEU A 304 -5.53 -13.97 11.79
CA LEU A 304 -5.45 -12.59 11.31
C LEU A 304 -6.74 -12.25 10.55
N ASN A 305 -7.81 -12.00 11.30
CA ASN A 305 -9.17 -11.87 10.74
C ASN A 305 -9.49 -10.45 10.22
N GLY A 306 -8.52 -9.54 10.19
CA GLY A 306 -8.69 -8.14 9.77
C GLY A 306 -7.54 -7.61 8.91
N VAL A 307 -7.75 -6.44 8.28
CA VAL A 307 -6.69 -5.71 7.54
C VAL A 307 -5.55 -5.32 8.47
N THR A 308 -5.83 -5.10 9.75
CA THR A 308 -4.82 -4.86 10.78
C THR A 308 -5.06 -5.80 11.95
N THR A 309 -3.99 -6.38 12.49
CA THR A 309 -3.97 -7.17 13.72
C THR A 309 -2.89 -6.60 14.63
N ARG A 310 -3.31 -5.93 15.70
CA ARG A 310 -2.49 -5.34 16.77
C ARG A 310 -2.08 -6.41 17.77
N ILE A 311 -0.83 -6.29 18.19
CA ILE A 311 -0.17 -7.18 19.13
C ILE A 311 0.41 -6.31 20.24
N GLY A 312 0.10 -6.63 21.49
CA GLY A 312 0.55 -5.83 22.63
C GLY A 312 0.17 -6.44 23.97
N ARG A 313 0.57 -5.78 25.05
CA ARG A 313 0.30 -6.24 26.42
C ARG A 313 -1.08 -5.84 26.95
N LEU A 314 -1.67 -4.78 26.42
CA LEU A 314 -3.02 -4.35 26.83
C LEU A 314 -4.09 -5.24 26.20
N ASP A 315 -5.21 -5.37 26.89
CA ASP A 315 -6.39 -6.17 26.51
C ASP A 315 -7.17 -5.60 25.32
N ASP A 316 -6.87 -4.38 24.90
CA ASP A 316 -7.40 -3.73 23.71
C ASP A 316 -6.71 -4.15 22.39
N ASN A 317 -5.68 -5.00 22.45
CA ASN A 317 -5.05 -5.60 21.28
C ASN A 317 -5.78 -6.88 20.84
N GLU A 318 -5.80 -7.15 19.53
CA GLU A 318 -6.38 -8.41 19.04
C GLU A 318 -5.55 -9.64 19.47
N ILE A 319 -4.23 -9.48 19.61
CA ILE A 319 -3.34 -10.49 20.20
C ILE A 319 -2.70 -9.91 21.46
N VAL A 320 -3.18 -10.39 22.61
CA VAL A 320 -2.71 -9.97 23.94
C VAL A 320 -1.57 -10.88 24.40
N LEU A 321 -0.41 -10.28 24.67
CA LEU A 321 0.78 -10.98 25.17
C LEU A 321 1.04 -10.55 26.62
N ASP A 322 0.85 -11.48 27.56
CA ASP A 322 1.18 -11.28 28.97
C ASP A 322 2.68 -11.45 29.19
N ASP A 323 3.44 -10.45 28.72
CA ASP A 323 4.90 -10.41 28.81
C ASP A 323 5.34 -8.98 29.12
N THR A 324 6.08 -8.81 30.22
CA THR A 324 6.56 -7.50 30.68
C THR A 324 7.51 -6.83 29.70
N GLU A 325 8.19 -7.60 28.85
CA GLU A 325 9.05 -7.10 27.77
C GLU A 325 8.24 -6.61 26.54
N VAL A 326 6.92 -6.76 26.56
CA VAL A 326 6.02 -6.32 25.50
C VAL A 326 5.40 -4.96 25.87
N SER A 327 5.62 -3.96 25.01
CA SER A 327 4.94 -2.66 25.09
C SER A 327 3.41 -2.80 25.03
N ARG A 328 2.71 -1.82 25.61
CA ARG A 328 1.23 -1.75 25.66
C ARG A 328 0.59 -2.01 24.29
N HIS A 329 1.12 -1.36 23.26
CA HIS A 329 0.86 -1.62 21.84
C HIS A 329 2.23 -1.82 21.19
N HIS A 330 2.54 -3.04 20.74
CA HIS A 330 3.90 -3.42 20.37
C HIS A 330 4.09 -3.47 18.85
N ALA A 331 3.20 -4.15 18.15
CA ALA A 331 3.31 -4.37 16.72
C ALA A 331 1.93 -4.39 16.07
N VAL A 332 1.90 -4.19 14.76
CA VAL A 332 0.69 -4.40 13.94
C VAL A 332 1.06 -5.21 12.72
N ILE A 333 0.33 -6.29 12.47
CA ILE A 333 0.36 -7.02 11.21
C ILE A 333 -0.75 -6.49 10.31
N ILE A 334 -0.42 -6.15 9.08
CA ILE A 334 -1.34 -5.57 8.10
C ILE A 334 -1.49 -6.53 6.92
N ASP A 335 -2.71 -6.97 6.62
CA ASP A 335 -3.06 -7.65 5.38
C ASP A 335 -3.38 -6.61 4.30
N THR A 336 -2.51 -6.52 3.29
CA THR A 336 -2.66 -5.57 2.18
C THR A 336 -3.59 -6.09 1.06
N GLY A 337 -4.05 -7.34 1.17
CA GLY A 337 -4.78 -8.08 0.14
C GLY A 337 -3.86 -8.85 -0.82
N THR A 338 -2.57 -8.52 -0.86
CA THR A 338 -1.55 -9.26 -1.62
C THR A 338 -0.45 -9.83 -0.73
N ASP A 339 -0.09 -9.11 0.33
CA ASP A 339 0.98 -9.44 1.25
C ASP A 339 0.61 -9.11 2.72
N PHE A 340 1.33 -9.71 3.66
CA PHE A 340 1.23 -9.38 5.08
C PHE A 340 2.46 -8.57 5.51
N LEU A 341 2.26 -7.46 6.22
CA LEU A 341 3.33 -6.57 6.68
C LEU A 341 3.27 -6.43 8.19
N ILE A 342 4.35 -6.76 8.90
CA ILE A 342 4.47 -6.43 10.32
C ILE A 342 5.18 -5.10 10.52
N THR A 343 4.63 -4.23 11.34
CA THR A 343 5.16 -2.90 11.67
C THR A 343 5.42 -2.84 13.17
N ASP A 344 6.61 -2.35 13.55
CA ASP A 344 6.96 -2.06 14.94
C ASP A 344 6.37 -0.70 15.35
N MET A 345 5.56 -0.67 16.41
CA MET A 345 4.87 0.51 16.89
C MET A 345 5.75 1.36 17.83
N LYS A 346 7.04 1.49 17.49
CA LYS A 346 8.07 2.11 18.34
C LYS A 346 8.16 1.43 19.71
N SER A 347 8.09 0.10 19.72
CA SER A 347 8.15 -0.65 20.96
C SER A 347 9.53 -0.54 21.61
N THR A 348 9.59 -0.73 22.93
CA THR A 348 10.84 -0.61 23.71
C THR A 348 11.90 -1.61 23.21
N ASN A 349 11.47 -2.84 22.94
CA ASN A 349 12.36 -3.97 22.63
C ASN A 349 12.40 -4.33 21.13
N GLY A 350 11.55 -3.71 20.34
CA GLY A 350 11.42 -3.92 18.90
C GLY A 350 10.82 -5.26 18.51
N VAL A 351 10.50 -5.37 17.22
CA VAL A 351 10.04 -6.61 16.59
C VAL A 351 11.20 -7.27 15.86
N GLN A 352 11.30 -8.60 15.90
CA GLN A 352 12.23 -9.35 15.05
C GLN A 352 11.50 -10.28 14.08
N VAL A 353 11.96 -10.31 12.83
CA VAL A 353 11.47 -11.20 11.78
C VAL A 353 12.68 -11.90 11.17
N ARG A 354 12.64 -13.24 11.06
CA ARG A 354 13.76 -14.07 10.58
C ARG A 354 15.07 -13.80 11.34
N GLY A 355 14.97 -13.55 12.65
CA GLY A 355 16.12 -13.23 13.51
C GLY A 355 16.71 -11.83 13.32
N ARG A 356 16.11 -10.97 12.50
CA ARG A 356 16.56 -9.58 12.27
C ARG A 356 15.58 -8.59 12.87
N ARG A 357 16.09 -7.54 13.53
CA ARG A 357 15.25 -6.46 14.06
C ARG A 357 14.63 -5.67 12.91
N VAL A 358 13.32 -5.48 12.97
CA VAL A 358 12.54 -4.67 12.05
C VAL A 358 12.82 -3.20 12.36
N GLN A 359 13.26 -2.42 11.37
CA GLN A 359 13.54 -0.99 11.59
C GLN A 359 12.28 -0.12 11.56
N ARG A 360 11.28 -0.51 10.77
CA ARG A 360 9.98 0.17 10.67
C ARG A 360 8.89 -0.84 10.35
N SER A 361 9.05 -1.56 9.25
CA SER A 361 8.16 -2.63 8.83
C SER A 361 8.88 -3.73 8.04
N ALA A 362 8.29 -4.91 7.98
CA ALA A 362 8.82 -6.06 7.23
C ALA A 362 7.68 -6.89 6.62
N THR A 363 7.84 -7.33 5.38
CA THR A 363 6.90 -8.24 4.71
C THR A 363 7.06 -9.65 5.26
N LEU A 364 5.96 -10.25 5.69
CA LEU A 364 5.87 -11.61 6.18
C LEU A 364 5.57 -12.57 5.03
N VAL A 365 6.27 -13.71 5.03
CA VAL A 365 5.99 -14.85 4.14
C VAL A 365 5.70 -16.08 4.98
N ASP A 366 4.95 -17.03 4.42
CA ASP A 366 4.63 -18.30 5.07
C ASP A 366 5.89 -18.99 5.62
N GLY A 367 5.84 -19.38 6.89
CA GLY A 367 6.96 -19.95 7.64
C GLY A 367 7.85 -18.95 8.39
N ASP A 368 7.57 -17.64 8.32
CA ASP A 368 8.41 -16.65 8.99
C ASP A 368 8.37 -16.74 10.52
N HIS A 369 9.55 -16.73 11.12
CA HIS A 369 9.71 -16.63 12.57
C HIS A 369 9.66 -15.17 13.01
N ILE A 370 8.74 -14.87 13.92
CA ILE A 370 8.51 -13.54 14.51
C ILE A 370 8.80 -13.62 16.00
N ARG A 371 9.55 -12.66 16.54
CA ARG A 371 9.79 -12.52 17.98
C ARG A 371 9.37 -11.14 18.47
N ILE A 372 8.57 -11.12 19.53
CA ILE A 372 8.04 -9.92 20.21
C ILE A 372 8.22 -10.14 21.71
N GLY A 373 9.12 -9.40 22.35
CA GLY A 373 9.54 -9.71 23.72
C GLY A 373 10.15 -11.12 23.81
N ASN A 374 9.64 -11.92 24.74
CA ASN A 374 9.95 -13.34 24.92
C ASN A 374 9.01 -14.27 24.13
N SER A 375 7.98 -13.70 23.49
CA SER A 375 7.03 -14.47 22.68
C SER A 375 7.59 -14.72 21.28
N GLU A 376 7.52 -15.96 20.83
CA GLU A 376 7.94 -16.40 19.49
C GLU A 376 6.76 -17.01 18.74
N PHE A 377 6.64 -16.63 17.47
CA PHE A 377 5.58 -17.07 16.57
C PHE A 377 6.16 -17.56 15.25
N VAL A 378 5.41 -18.46 14.62
CA VAL A 378 5.55 -18.81 13.21
C VAL A 378 4.34 -18.24 12.47
N PHE A 379 4.59 -17.43 11.45
CA PHE A 379 3.56 -16.93 10.56
C PHE A 379 3.20 -17.99 9.52
N GLU A 380 1.92 -18.32 9.40
CA GLU A 380 1.43 -19.37 8.54
C GLU A 380 0.32 -18.82 7.63
N ILE A 381 0.44 -19.07 6.33
CA ILE A 381 -0.58 -18.78 5.32
C ILE A 381 -1.19 -20.12 4.89
N ARG A 382 -2.46 -20.37 5.24
CA ARG A 382 -3.16 -21.54 4.71
C ARG A 382 -3.93 -21.17 3.43
N PRO A 383 -3.82 -21.97 2.35
CA PRO A 383 -4.93 -22.04 1.40
C PRO A 383 -6.13 -22.60 2.19
N ALA A 384 -7.27 -21.92 2.11
CA ALA A 384 -8.47 -22.33 2.82
C ALA A 384 -9.01 -23.67 2.31
#